data_AF-A0A8B8LHX7-F1
#
_entry.id   AF-A0A8B8LHX7-F1
#
_cell.length_a   1.000
_cell.length_b   1.000
_cell.length_c   1.000
_cell.angle_alpha   90.00
_cell.angle_beta   90.00
_cell.angle_gamma   90.00
#
_symmetry.space_group_name_H-M   'P 1'
#
loop_
_entity.id
_entity.type
_entity.pdbx_description
1 polymer ?
#
loop_
_entity_poly.entity_id
_entity_poly.type
_entity_poly.pdbx_seq_one_letter_code
_entity_poly.pdbx_strand_id
1 'polypeptide(L)'
;MSFGSSLLSHSHALWLLPNRTSTFKAASQVPDFLSADWFESRKKRPFGPRLDFSAEDAVHYQLQALEFNDQPRQDYGIEVMYRFAGFDPFERSTYFGPFFDLGQFERFRRIFHHSTYRVLLGHKERKIMSSLFVEEQNKYKQRVWIRGSRPEEEEIFQFTMVQRVGGCWDGYWLTESLLHDRDTFAGGLAY
;
A
#
# COMPACT_ATOMS: atom_id res chain seq x y z
N MET A 1 -75.25 24.45 10.52
CA MET A 1 -74.11 25.08 11.22
C MET A 1 -72.82 24.52 10.61
N SER A 2 -72.18 25.27 9.71
CA SER A 2 -70.72 25.44 9.58
C SER A 2 -70.37 25.86 8.15
N PHE A 3 -69.88 27.09 8.03
CA PHE A 3 -69.23 27.68 6.87
C PHE A 3 -67.70 27.47 6.98
N GLY A 4 -67.00 27.57 5.86
CA GLY A 4 -65.58 27.96 5.83
C GLY A 4 -64.80 27.28 4.70
N SER A 5 -64.75 27.84 3.48
CA SER A 5 -63.85 28.90 2.99
C SER A 5 -62.44 28.42 2.64
N SER A 6 -62.15 28.49 1.33
CA SER A 6 -60.84 28.29 0.70
C SER A 6 -59.85 29.40 1.03
N LEU A 7 -58.57 29.06 1.17
CA LEU A 7 -57.45 29.99 0.99
C LEU A 7 -56.36 29.34 0.12
N LEU A 8 -56.06 30.01 -0.99
CA LEU A 8 -54.89 29.84 -1.84
C LEU A 8 -53.62 30.17 -1.05
N SER A 9 -52.52 29.43 -1.26
CA SER A 9 -51.17 30.02 -1.18
C SER A 9 -50.06 29.10 -1.70
N HIS A 10 -49.41 29.56 -2.77
CA HIS A 10 -47.98 29.58 -3.06
C HIS A 10 -47.15 28.28 -3.13
N SER A 11 -46.63 28.12 -4.35
CA SER A 11 -45.51 27.32 -4.81
C SER A 11 -44.23 27.51 -3.97
N HIS A 12 -43.70 26.41 -3.44
CA HIS A 12 -42.32 26.35 -2.94
C HIS A 12 -41.43 25.67 -3.98
N ALA A 13 -40.65 26.50 -4.68
CA ALA A 13 -39.50 26.06 -5.46
C ALA A 13 -38.45 25.44 -4.51
N LEU A 14 -38.10 24.19 -4.75
CA LEU A 14 -36.99 23.51 -4.10
C LEU A 14 -35.67 24.08 -4.63
N TRP A 15 -35.09 25.03 -3.90
CA TRP A 15 -33.72 25.45 -4.11
C TRP A 15 -32.78 24.41 -3.51
N LEU A 16 -32.11 23.64 -4.37
CA LEU A 16 -30.96 22.83 -4.02
C LEU A 16 -29.80 23.76 -3.67
N LEU A 17 -29.54 23.94 -2.37
CA LEU A 17 -28.32 24.59 -1.89
C LEU A 17 -27.16 23.58 -1.96
N PRO A 18 -25.99 23.97 -2.48
CA PRO A 18 -24.82 23.11 -2.50
C PRO A 18 -24.27 22.94 -1.08
N ASN A 19 -24.08 21.68 -0.69
CA ASN A 19 -23.52 21.28 0.60
C ASN A 19 -22.09 21.84 0.72
N ARG A 20 -21.90 22.88 1.53
CA ARG A 20 -20.58 23.43 1.85
C ARG A 20 -19.82 22.37 2.63
N THR A 21 -18.80 21.78 2.01
CA THR A 21 -17.77 21.01 2.72
C THR A 21 -17.04 21.93 3.68
N SER A 22 -17.38 21.85 4.96
CA SER A 22 -16.64 22.50 6.04
C SER A 22 -15.29 21.80 6.21
N THR A 23 -14.25 22.35 5.62
CA THR A 23 -12.86 22.03 5.96
C THR A 23 -12.58 22.51 7.38
N PHE A 24 -12.72 21.62 8.35
CA PHE A 24 -12.22 21.84 9.70
C PHE A 24 -10.71 21.56 9.70
N LYS A 25 -9.89 22.63 9.63
CA LYS A 25 -8.48 22.56 10.01
C LYS A 25 -8.42 22.57 11.54
N ALA A 26 -8.42 21.39 12.16
CA ALA A 26 -8.00 21.25 13.54
C ALA A 26 -6.48 21.47 13.58
N ALA A 27 -6.05 22.68 13.97
CA ALA A 27 -4.66 22.96 14.26
C ALA A 27 -4.31 22.36 15.63
N SER A 28 -4.11 21.04 15.69
CA SER A 28 -3.47 20.43 16.84
C SER A 28 -1.96 20.66 16.73
N GLN A 29 -1.37 21.28 17.75
CA GLN A 29 0.09 21.35 17.92
C GLN A 29 0.64 19.97 18.32
N VAL A 30 0.41 18.97 17.47
CA VAL A 30 1.16 17.73 17.51
C VAL A 30 2.45 18.03 16.74
N PRO A 31 3.65 17.71 17.28
CA PRO A 31 4.86 17.82 16.50
C PRO A 31 4.67 17.05 15.19
N ASP A 32 4.72 17.77 14.06
CA ASP A 32 4.66 17.18 12.73
C ASP A 32 5.93 16.34 12.53
N PHE A 33 5.87 15.07 12.91
CA PHE A 33 6.90 14.09 12.58
C PHE A 33 6.86 13.70 11.09
N LEU A 34 5.92 14.27 10.34
CA LEU A 34 5.74 14.10 8.91
C LEU A 34 5.98 15.45 8.23
N SER A 35 6.82 15.47 7.20
CA SER A 35 7.04 16.68 6.40
C SER A 35 5.71 17.23 5.88
N ALA A 36 5.54 18.55 5.85
CA ALA A 36 4.32 19.20 5.34
C ALA A 36 3.98 18.78 3.90
N ASP A 37 4.98 18.35 3.13
CA ASP A 37 4.84 17.87 1.75
C ASP A 37 4.40 16.40 1.65
N TRP A 38 4.33 15.68 2.78
CA TRP A 38 3.96 14.26 2.85
C TRP A 38 2.58 14.00 2.23
N PHE A 39 1.57 14.78 2.63
CA PHE A 39 0.19 14.62 2.13
C PHE A 39 0.04 15.03 0.67
N GLU A 40 0.75 16.07 0.23
CA GLU A 40 0.75 16.57 -1.15
C GLU A 40 1.39 15.57 -2.11
N SER A 41 2.47 14.91 -1.68
CA SER A 41 3.18 13.90 -2.47
C SER A 41 2.31 12.68 -2.83
N ARG A 42 1.31 12.33 -2.00
CA ARG A 42 0.38 11.20 -2.18
C ARG A 42 -0.85 11.48 -3.04
N LYS A 43 -1.00 12.68 -3.61
CA LYS A 43 -2.13 12.98 -4.53
C LYS A 43 -2.18 12.03 -5.74
N LYS A 44 -1.02 11.51 -6.17
CA LYS A 44 -0.93 10.41 -7.15
C LYS A 44 -0.79 9.08 -6.43
N ARG A 45 -1.77 8.18 -6.65
CA ARG A 45 -1.71 6.79 -6.17
C ARG A 45 -0.41 6.15 -6.67
N PRO A 46 0.39 5.50 -5.80
CA PRO A 46 1.59 4.77 -6.23
C PRO A 46 1.24 3.73 -7.28
N PHE A 47 2.21 3.14 -7.98
CA PHE A 47 1.93 1.93 -8.74
C PHE A 47 1.44 0.80 -7.82
N GLY A 48 0.63 -0.13 -8.31
CA GLY A 48 0.05 -1.19 -7.48
C GLY A 48 -0.45 -2.38 -8.31
N PRO A 49 -1.03 -3.38 -7.64
CA PRO A 49 -1.47 -4.63 -8.28
C PRO A 49 -2.58 -4.37 -9.31
N ARG A 50 -2.58 -5.19 -10.37
CA ARG A 50 -3.55 -5.14 -11.47
C ARG A 50 -3.99 -6.55 -11.86
N LEU A 51 -5.19 -6.67 -12.43
CA LEU A 51 -5.78 -7.94 -12.85
C LEU A 51 -5.03 -8.61 -14.00
N ASP A 52 -4.37 -7.83 -14.85
CA ASP A 52 -3.63 -8.29 -16.01
C ASP A 52 -2.22 -8.77 -15.68
N PHE A 53 -1.77 -8.65 -14.43
CA PHE A 53 -0.43 -9.08 -14.03
C PHE A 53 -0.39 -10.57 -13.76
N SER A 54 0.65 -11.23 -14.29
CA SER A 54 1.06 -12.52 -13.76
C SER A 54 1.75 -12.35 -12.40
N ALA A 55 1.94 -13.45 -11.68
CA ALA A 55 2.70 -13.42 -10.43
C ALA A 55 4.16 -12.94 -10.66
N GLU A 56 4.75 -13.30 -11.80
CA GLU A 56 6.09 -12.87 -12.21
C GLU A 56 6.15 -11.36 -12.47
N ASP A 57 5.17 -10.82 -13.21
CA ASP A 57 5.08 -9.38 -13.48
C ASP A 57 4.93 -8.59 -12.18
N ALA A 58 4.09 -9.08 -11.27
CA ALA A 58 3.88 -8.45 -9.97
C ALA A 58 5.19 -8.36 -9.15
N VAL A 59 6.03 -9.40 -9.16
CA VAL A 59 7.35 -9.35 -8.51
C VAL A 59 8.30 -8.44 -9.29
N HIS A 60 8.29 -8.50 -10.62
CA HIS A 60 9.13 -7.65 -11.46
C HIS A 60 8.91 -6.17 -11.19
N TYR A 61 7.66 -5.70 -11.18
CA TYR A 61 7.35 -4.29 -10.95
C TYR A 61 7.64 -3.84 -9.52
N GLN A 62 7.44 -4.72 -8.52
CA GLN A 62 7.84 -4.46 -7.15
C GLN A 62 9.35 -4.22 -7.04
N LEU A 63 10.15 -5.11 -7.64
CA LEU A 63 11.61 -4.95 -7.67
C LEU A 63 12.03 -3.71 -8.45
N GLN A 64 11.42 -3.44 -9.61
CA GLN A 64 11.70 -2.22 -10.37
C GLN A 64 11.41 -0.94 -9.56
N ALA A 65 10.33 -0.94 -8.75
CA ALA A 65 10.03 0.20 -7.89
C ALA A 65 11.07 0.37 -6.76
N LEU A 66 11.61 -0.73 -6.24
CA LEU A 66 12.65 -0.70 -5.21
C LEU A 66 14.03 -0.30 -5.76
N GLU A 67 14.33 -0.63 -7.02
CA GLU A 67 15.51 -0.17 -7.75
C GLU A 67 15.57 1.38 -7.80
N PHE A 68 14.41 2.02 -7.99
CA PHE A 68 14.27 3.48 -8.02
C PHE A 68 13.47 4.00 -6.81
N ASN A 69 13.79 3.50 -5.60
CA ASN A 69 12.98 3.70 -4.40
C ASN A 69 12.58 5.16 -4.13
N ASP A 70 13.47 6.14 -4.38
CA ASP A 70 13.23 7.54 -4.03
C ASP A 70 12.71 8.40 -5.20
N GLN A 71 12.23 7.77 -6.28
CA GLN A 71 11.64 8.46 -7.43
C GLN A 71 10.18 8.03 -7.66
N PRO A 72 9.23 8.97 -7.84
CA PRO A 72 9.40 10.43 -7.92
C PRO A 72 9.49 11.14 -6.56
N ARG A 73 9.37 10.41 -5.45
CA ARG A 73 9.44 10.93 -4.08
C ARG A 73 10.14 9.92 -3.19
N GLN A 74 10.63 10.36 -2.04
CA GLN A 74 11.28 9.50 -1.06
C GLN A 74 10.41 8.29 -0.69
N ASP A 75 11.03 7.11 -0.58
CA ASP A 75 10.38 5.85 -0.20
C ASP A 75 9.19 5.43 -1.11
N TYR A 76 9.13 5.92 -2.34
CA TYR A 76 8.12 5.52 -3.33
C TYR A 76 8.12 4.01 -3.61
N GLY A 77 9.30 3.38 -3.71
CA GLY A 77 9.41 1.93 -3.89
C GLY A 77 8.74 1.16 -2.76
N ILE A 78 8.95 1.59 -1.52
CA ILE A 78 8.29 1.04 -0.32
C ILE A 78 6.77 1.25 -0.37
N GLU A 79 6.29 2.39 -0.87
CA GLU A 79 4.85 2.59 -1.07
C GLU A 79 4.25 1.62 -2.10
N VAL A 80 4.98 1.32 -3.17
CA VAL A 80 4.57 0.29 -4.13
C VAL A 80 4.51 -1.07 -3.44
N MET A 81 5.55 -1.45 -2.69
CA MET A 81 5.56 -2.69 -1.89
C MET A 81 4.35 -2.78 -0.94
N TYR A 82 4.03 -1.69 -0.25
CA TYR A 82 2.88 -1.62 0.67
C TYR A 82 1.55 -1.85 -0.06
N ARG A 83 1.41 -1.37 -1.31
CA ARG A 83 0.20 -1.60 -2.12
C ARG A 83 0.06 -3.02 -2.63
N PHE A 84 1.17 -3.73 -2.82
CA PHE A 84 1.17 -5.14 -3.19
C PHE A 84 1.00 -6.05 -1.98
N ALA A 85 1.25 -5.57 -0.76
CA ALA A 85 1.12 -6.38 0.44
C ALA A 85 -0.30 -6.95 0.56
N GLY A 86 -0.39 -8.25 0.80
CA GLY A 86 -1.65 -9.01 0.80
C GLY A 86 -2.54 -8.80 2.01
N PHE A 87 -2.20 -7.92 2.96
CA PHE A 87 -3.13 -7.48 4.00
C PHE A 87 -3.88 -6.24 3.52
N ASP A 88 -5.08 -5.96 4.02
CA ASP A 88 -5.80 -4.74 3.63
C ASP A 88 -5.05 -3.51 4.21
N PRO A 89 -4.23 -2.80 3.42
CA PRO A 89 -3.50 -1.63 3.88
C PRO A 89 -4.45 -0.41 3.99
N PHE A 90 -5.74 -0.63 3.71
CA PHE A 90 -6.80 0.36 3.66
C PHE A 90 -7.97 0.01 4.57
N GLU A 91 -7.85 -0.97 5.48
CA GLU A 91 -8.72 -1.07 6.66
C GLU A 91 -8.36 0.08 7.62
N ARG A 92 -8.50 1.28 7.08
CA ARG A 92 -8.17 2.54 7.72
C ARG A 92 -9.27 2.80 8.72
N SER A 93 -8.85 2.96 9.96
CA SER A 93 -9.78 3.28 11.03
C SER A 93 -10.45 4.61 10.72
N THR A 94 -11.78 4.61 10.72
CA THR A 94 -12.62 5.81 10.71
C THR A 94 -12.90 6.29 12.13
N TYR A 95 -12.26 5.72 13.14
CA TYR A 95 -12.51 6.02 14.56
C TYR A 95 -12.42 7.52 14.88
N PHE A 96 -11.48 8.22 14.24
CA PHE A 96 -11.31 9.67 14.41
C PHE A 96 -12.03 10.52 13.35
N GLY A 97 -12.88 9.91 12.51
CA GLY A 97 -13.59 10.56 11.40
C GLY A 97 -12.93 10.29 10.04
N PRO A 98 -11.75 10.87 9.74
CA PRO A 98 -10.99 10.57 8.53
C PRO A 98 -10.41 9.15 8.50
N PHE A 99 -10.12 8.65 7.30
CA PHE A 99 -9.44 7.37 7.09
C PHE A 99 -7.96 7.46 7.46
N PHE A 100 -7.56 6.88 8.59
CA PHE A 100 -6.17 6.82 9.04
C PHE A 100 -5.58 5.41 8.98
N ASP A 101 -4.31 5.33 8.59
CA ASP A 101 -3.50 4.10 8.55
C ASP A 101 -2.89 3.74 9.92
N LEU A 102 -3.19 4.53 10.97
CA LEU A 102 -2.76 4.34 12.36
C LEU A 102 -1.26 4.00 12.57
N GLY A 103 -0.38 4.38 11.65
CA GLY A 103 1.06 4.12 11.72
C GLY A 103 1.52 2.79 11.11
N GLN A 104 0.65 2.04 10.43
CA GLN A 104 0.99 0.77 9.78
C GLN A 104 2.05 0.96 8.69
N PHE A 105 1.87 1.96 7.82
CA PHE A 105 2.84 2.30 6.78
C PHE A 105 4.17 2.74 7.37
N GLU A 106 4.18 3.57 8.43
CA GLU A 106 5.42 3.99 9.08
C GLU A 106 6.18 2.80 9.67
N ARG A 107 5.48 1.83 10.26
CA ARG A 107 6.08 0.58 10.74
C ARG A 107 6.64 -0.25 9.59
N PHE A 108 5.89 -0.41 8.50
CA PHE A 108 6.31 -1.12 7.30
C PHE A 108 7.56 -0.47 6.68
N ARG A 109 7.57 0.86 6.55
CA ARG A 109 8.69 1.65 6.05
C ARG A 109 9.95 1.45 6.89
N ARG A 110 9.82 1.44 8.23
CA ARG A 110 10.94 1.17 9.14
C ARG A 110 11.56 -0.21 8.93
N ILE A 111 10.74 -1.23 8.63
CA ILE A 111 11.24 -2.60 8.36
C ILE A 111 12.11 -2.62 7.11
N PHE A 112 11.71 -1.93 6.03
CA PHE A 112 12.53 -1.83 4.81
C PHE A 112 13.86 -1.11 5.02
N HIS A 113 13.90 -0.13 5.93
CA HIS A 113 15.13 0.57 6.30
C HIS A 113 16.02 -0.23 7.28
N HIS A 114 15.54 -1.36 7.80
CA HIS A 114 16.35 -2.26 8.64
C HIS A 114 17.44 -2.95 7.81
N SER A 115 18.55 -3.33 8.45
CA SER A 115 19.73 -3.93 7.79
C SER A 115 19.38 -5.14 6.92
N THR A 116 18.41 -5.96 7.33
CA THR A 116 17.94 -7.15 6.61
C THR A 116 17.37 -6.83 5.23
N TYR A 117 16.62 -5.73 5.08
CA TYR A 117 15.86 -5.43 3.87
C TYR A 117 16.42 -4.24 3.09
N ARG A 118 17.30 -3.43 3.70
CA ARG A 118 17.87 -2.24 3.07
C ARG A 118 18.56 -2.55 1.74
N VAL A 119 19.10 -3.76 1.56
CA VAL A 119 19.73 -4.24 0.32
C VAL A 119 18.80 -4.11 -0.89
N LEU A 120 17.48 -4.22 -0.68
CA LEU A 120 16.46 -4.06 -1.72
C LEU A 120 16.37 -2.62 -2.23
N LEU A 121 16.65 -1.63 -1.38
CA LEU A 121 16.46 -0.22 -1.66
C LEU A 121 17.61 0.31 -2.52
N GLY A 122 17.30 0.77 -3.74
CA GLY A 122 18.31 1.27 -4.66
C GLY A 122 19.29 0.20 -5.11
N HIS A 123 18.86 -1.06 -5.20
CA HIS A 123 19.69 -2.15 -5.68
C HIS A 123 20.17 -1.90 -7.12
N LYS A 124 21.37 -2.37 -7.45
CA LYS A 124 22.00 -2.17 -8.76
C LYS A 124 21.70 -3.31 -9.72
N GLU A 125 21.51 -4.51 -9.19
CA GLU A 125 21.32 -5.71 -9.99
C GLU A 125 20.40 -6.67 -9.25
N ARG A 126 19.61 -7.42 -10.03
CA ARG A 126 18.76 -8.50 -9.55
C ARG A 126 18.84 -9.68 -10.49
N LYS A 127 18.83 -10.90 -9.94
CA LYS A 127 18.83 -12.15 -10.70
C LYS A 127 17.80 -13.12 -10.11
N ILE A 128 16.89 -13.60 -10.96
CA ILE A 128 15.95 -14.65 -10.58
C ILE A 128 16.73 -15.95 -10.43
N MET A 129 16.64 -16.58 -9.26
CA MET A 129 17.30 -17.84 -8.97
C MET A 129 16.37 -19.03 -9.23
N SER A 130 15.13 -18.95 -8.76
CA SER A 130 14.15 -20.01 -8.92
C SER A 130 12.72 -19.45 -8.83
N SER A 131 11.79 -20.09 -9.52
CA SER A 131 10.36 -19.81 -9.50
C SER A 131 9.60 -21.11 -9.21
N LEU A 132 8.56 -21.06 -8.38
CA LEU A 132 7.70 -22.20 -8.05
C LEU A 132 6.25 -21.74 -8.01
N PHE A 133 5.41 -22.35 -8.84
CA PHE A 133 3.97 -22.13 -8.83
C PHE A 133 3.25 -23.36 -8.25
N VAL A 134 2.38 -23.14 -7.27
CA VAL A 134 1.57 -24.16 -6.59
C VAL A 134 0.11 -23.86 -6.89
N GLU A 135 -0.42 -24.51 -7.93
CA GLU A 135 -1.79 -24.32 -8.44
C GLU A 135 -2.86 -24.54 -7.35
N GLU A 136 -2.75 -25.62 -6.58
CA GLU A 136 -3.73 -25.98 -5.55
C GLU A 136 -3.91 -24.89 -4.47
N GLN A 137 -2.90 -24.06 -4.25
CA GLN A 137 -2.91 -23.00 -3.25
C GLN A 137 -2.99 -21.60 -3.86
N ASN A 138 -3.01 -21.48 -5.19
CA ASN A 138 -2.85 -20.20 -5.91
C ASN A 138 -1.64 -19.40 -5.39
N LYS A 139 -0.54 -20.09 -5.10
CA LYS A 139 0.68 -19.50 -4.55
C LYS A 139 1.81 -19.55 -5.55
N TYR A 140 2.56 -18.48 -5.62
CA TYR A 140 3.75 -18.38 -6.45
C TYR A 140 4.92 -17.91 -5.59
N LYS A 141 6.02 -18.65 -5.61
CA LYS A 141 7.25 -18.33 -4.87
C LYS A 141 8.36 -18.02 -5.85
N GLN A 142 9.08 -16.92 -5.63
CA GLN A 142 10.24 -16.56 -6.43
C GLN A 142 11.41 -16.19 -5.54
N ARG A 143 12.55 -16.84 -5.76
CA ARG A 143 13.82 -16.49 -5.10
C ARG A 143 14.61 -15.59 -6.02
N VAL A 144 15.07 -14.48 -5.47
CA VAL A 144 15.78 -13.43 -6.21
C VAL A 144 17.04 -13.09 -5.44
N TRP A 145 18.17 -13.18 -6.12
CA TRP A 145 19.44 -12.64 -5.65
C TRP A 145 19.49 -11.15 -6.00
N ILE A 146 19.95 -10.33 -5.05
CA ILE A 146 19.94 -8.88 -5.16
C ILE A 146 21.30 -8.34 -4.72
N ARG A 147 21.83 -7.44 -5.55
CA ARG A 147 23.02 -6.66 -5.24
C ARG A 147 22.64 -5.24 -4.88
N GLY A 148 22.88 -4.87 -3.63
CA GLY A 148 22.61 -3.55 -3.07
C GLY A 148 23.46 -2.43 -3.69
N SER A 149 23.23 -1.21 -3.19
CA SER A 149 23.96 -0.02 -3.65
C SER A 149 25.39 0.02 -3.11
N ARG A 150 25.63 -0.56 -1.92
CA ARG A 150 26.94 -0.60 -1.25
C ARG A 150 27.81 -1.75 -1.77
N PRO A 151 29.14 -1.61 -1.75
CA PRO A 151 30.03 -2.74 -2.05
C PRO A 151 29.77 -3.90 -1.08
N GLU A 152 29.82 -5.13 -1.59
CA GLU A 152 29.63 -6.40 -0.84
C GLU A 152 28.23 -6.63 -0.22
N GLU A 153 27.26 -5.77 -0.51
CA GLU A 153 25.88 -5.94 -0.05
C GLU A 153 25.13 -6.83 -1.04
N GLU A 154 25.13 -8.14 -0.81
CA GLU A 154 24.47 -9.14 -1.65
C GLU A 154 23.64 -10.09 -0.80
N GLU A 155 22.35 -10.22 -1.11
CA GLU A 155 21.44 -11.08 -0.36
C GLU A 155 20.42 -11.76 -1.28
N ILE A 156 19.79 -12.82 -0.77
CA ILE A 156 18.75 -13.57 -1.47
C ILE A 156 17.43 -13.38 -0.72
N PHE A 157 16.38 -13.07 -1.47
CA PHE A 157 15.03 -12.92 -0.94
C PHE A 157 14.06 -13.88 -1.63
N GLN A 158 13.11 -14.41 -0.86
CA GLN A 158 11.99 -15.18 -1.37
C GLN A 158 10.72 -14.33 -1.28
N PHE A 159 10.16 -14.02 -2.44
CA PHE A 159 8.80 -13.48 -2.57
C PHE A 159 7.82 -14.64 -2.56
N THR A 160 6.81 -14.57 -1.71
CA THR A 160 5.62 -15.43 -1.79
C THR A 160 4.45 -14.57 -2.18
N MET A 161 3.93 -14.82 -3.39
CA MET A 161 2.75 -14.19 -3.95
C MET A 161 1.56 -15.14 -3.80
N VAL A 162 0.38 -14.57 -3.58
CA VAL A 162 -0.89 -15.30 -3.54
C VAL A 162 -1.88 -14.61 -4.46
N GLN A 163 -2.60 -15.40 -5.27
CA GLN A 163 -3.74 -14.89 -6.01
C GLN A 163 -4.97 -14.92 -5.10
N ARG A 164 -5.57 -13.75 -4.89
CA ARG A 164 -6.77 -13.65 -4.07
C ARG A 164 -7.97 -14.24 -4.81
N VAL A 165 -8.81 -14.96 -4.06
CA VAL A 165 -10.07 -15.54 -4.54
C VAL A 165 -11.21 -14.92 -3.75
N GLY A 166 -12.12 -14.25 -4.45
CA GLY A 166 -13.28 -13.55 -3.90
C GLY A 166 -12.98 -12.15 -3.33
N GLY A 167 -14.05 -11.36 -3.18
CA GLY A 167 -13.98 -9.98 -2.69
C GLY A 167 -13.56 -8.96 -3.75
N CYS A 168 -13.16 -7.76 -3.31
CA CYS A 168 -12.76 -6.68 -4.22
C CYS A 168 -11.37 -6.86 -4.86
N TRP A 169 -10.61 -7.85 -4.39
CA TRP A 169 -9.27 -8.20 -4.88
C TRP A 169 -9.25 -9.55 -5.62
N ASP A 170 -10.41 -10.07 -6.03
CA ASP A 170 -10.50 -11.34 -6.75
C ASP A 170 -9.65 -11.34 -8.03
N GLY A 171 -8.81 -12.36 -8.19
CA GLY A 171 -7.91 -12.53 -9.34
C GLY A 171 -6.59 -11.75 -9.26
N TYR A 172 -6.40 -10.85 -8.28
CA TYR A 172 -5.16 -10.08 -8.13
C TYR A 172 -4.06 -10.88 -7.45
N TRP A 173 -2.83 -10.71 -7.94
CA TRP A 173 -1.61 -11.20 -7.28
C TRP A 173 -1.11 -10.20 -6.24
N LEU A 174 -1.04 -10.66 -4.98
CA LEU A 174 -0.55 -9.88 -3.85
C LEU A 174 0.62 -10.59 -3.17
N THR A 175 1.47 -9.82 -2.50
CA THR A 175 2.62 -10.33 -1.75
C THR A 175 2.16 -10.80 -0.37
N GLU A 176 2.15 -12.11 -0.15
CA GLU A 176 1.88 -12.73 1.15
C GLU A 176 3.07 -12.58 2.10
N SER A 177 4.29 -12.78 1.60
CA SER A 177 5.51 -12.60 2.39
C SER A 177 6.73 -12.27 1.55
N LEU A 178 7.67 -11.57 2.17
CA LEU A 178 9.01 -11.31 1.65
C LEU A 178 9.99 -11.77 2.73
N LEU A 179 10.71 -12.86 2.47
CA LEU A 179 11.62 -13.47 3.45
C LEU A 179 13.05 -13.35 2.97
N HIS A 180 13.95 -13.01 3.89
CA HIS A 180 15.38 -13.15 3.67
C HIS A 180 15.75 -14.63 3.73
N ASP A 181 16.54 -15.13 2.77
CA ASP A 181 16.78 -16.58 2.61
C ASP A 181 17.47 -17.20 3.85
N ARG A 182 18.33 -16.42 4.55
CA ARG A 182 18.94 -16.84 5.82
C ARG A 182 17.94 -17.02 6.97
N ASP A 183 16.75 -16.42 6.87
CA ASP A 183 15.72 -16.45 7.90
C ASP A 183 14.76 -17.65 7.76
N THR A 184 14.94 -18.50 6.75
CA THR A 184 14.14 -19.73 6.60
C THR A 184 14.28 -20.71 7.77
N PHE A 185 15.25 -20.50 8.67
CA PHE A 185 15.47 -21.28 9.89
C PHE A 185 15.17 -20.54 11.21
N ALA A 186 14.83 -19.24 11.18
CA ALA A 186 14.60 -18.47 12.40
C ALA A 186 13.10 -18.12 12.54
N GLY A 187 12.37 -19.00 13.21
CA GLY A 187 10.98 -18.74 13.60
C GLY A 187 10.85 -17.42 14.39
N GLY A 188 10.02 -16.52 13.86
CA GLY A 188 9.28 -15.50 14.62
C GLY A 188 10.10 -14.57 15.50
N LEU A 189 10.56 -13.45 14.94
CA LEU A 189 10.75 -12.22 15.72
C LEU A 189 9.46 -11.40 15.66
N ALA A 190 8.52 -11.76 16.53
CA ALA A 190 7.47 -10.85 16.98
C ALA A 190 8.03 -10.04 18.16
N TYR A 191 7.99 -8.70 18.04
CA TYR A 191 8.02 -7.80 19.20
C TYR A 191 6.60 -7.64 19.73
#